data_AF-A0A945CIS4-F1
#
_entry.id   AF-A0A945CIS4-F1
#
_cell.length_a   1.000
_cell.length_b   1.000
_cell.length_c   1.000
_cell.angle_alpha   90.00
_cell.angle_beta   90.00
_cell.angle_gamma   90.00
#
_symmetry.space_group_name_H-M   'P 1'
#
loop_
_entity.id
_entity.type
_entity.pdbx_description
1 polymer ?
#
loop_
_entity_poly.entity_id
_entity_poly.type
_entity_poly.pdbx_seq_one_letter_code
_entity_poly.pdbx_strand_id
1 'polypeptide(L)'
;EYSVSVEEIPNWFIQGDRGTIVVRGRELKIHRSDPGRPNDPTRYATMQAEEDSVVEETLEGAIYGDEHEIYAGVARAIRGEGEVPFSTDDALEVSRILEAIRISNDENRVVALT
;
A
#
# COMPACT_ATOMS: atom_id res chain seq x y z
N GLU A 1 0.41 -36.49 -7.74
CA GLU A 1 -0.45 -35.36 -8.10
C GLU A 1 -0.02 -34.19 -7.23
N TYR A 2 0.60 -33.16 -7.79
CA TYR A 2 1.01 -31.98 -7.04
C TYR A 2 -0.12 -30.97 -7.13
N SER A 3 -0.92 -30.88 -6.08
CA SER A 3 -1.82 -29.76 -5.88
C SER A 3 -0.96 -28.52 -5.64
N VAL A 4 -0.70 -27.76 -6.71
CA VAL A 4 -0.13 -26.41 -6.59
C VAL A 4 -1.21 -25.58 -5.90
N SER A 5 -1.13 -25.49 -4.58
CA SER A 5 -1.85 -24.45 -3.84
C SER A 5 -1.22 -23.14 -4.28
N VAL A 6 -1.95 -22.35 -5.04
CA VAL A 6 -1.54 -20.97 -5.32
C VAL A 6 -1.46 -20.29 -3.96
N GLU A 7 -0.32 -19.69 -3.65
CA GLU A 7 -0.15 -18.90 -2.44
C GLU A 7 -1.28 -17.85 -2.40
N GLU A 8 -1.93 -17.66 -1.25
CA GLU A 8 -3.02 -16.70 -1.13
C GLU A 8 -2.56 -15.32 -1.61
N ILE A 9 -3.46 -14.50 -2.15
CA ILE A 9 -3.13 -13.14 -2.57
C ILE A 9 -2.91 -12.31 -1.30
N PRO A 10 -1.88 -11.44 -1.22
CA PRO A 10 -1.69 -10.59 -0.04
C PRO A 10 -2.90 -9.68 0.17
N ASN A 11 -3.15 -9.28 1.43
CA ASN A 11 -4.20 -8.31 1.75
C ASN A 11 -3.90 -6.96 1.09
N TRP A 12 -2.64 -6.55 1.15
CA TRP A 12 -2.10 -5.42 0.42
C TRP A 12 -0.58 -5.57 0.32
N PHE A 13 -0.01 -4.90 -0.67
CA PHE A 13 1.43 -4.74 -0.81
C PHE A 13 1.73 -3.36 -1.39
N ILE A 14 2.90 -2.82 -1.07
CA ILE A 14 3.36 -1.53 -1.57
C ILE A 14 4.75 -1.76 -2.16
N GLN A 15 4.91 -1.53 -3.46
CA GLN A 15 6.19 -1.63 -4.15
C GLN A 15 6.74 -0.23 -4.41
N GLY A 16 7.90 0.06 -3.81
CA GLY A 16 8.67 1.26 -4.05
C GLY A 16 9.94 0.98 -4.88
N ASP A 17 10.74 2.02 -5.07
CA ASP A 17 12.04 1.95 -5.76
C ASP A 17 13.13 1.22 -4.95
N ARG A 18 12.97 1.12 -3.63
CA ARG A 18 13.95 0.54 -2.70
C ARG A 18 13.46 -0.70 -1.95
N GLY A 19 12.35 -1.28 -2.40
CA GLY A 19 11.79 -2.42 -1.70
C GLY A 19 10.29 -2.60 -1.87
N THR A 20 9.79 -3.63 -1.21
CA THR A 20 8.38 -3.99 -1.20
C THR A 20 7.95 -4.33 0.23
N ILE A 21 6.80 -3.81 0.64
CA ILE A 21 6.10 -4.22 1.86
C ILE A 21 4.97 -5.16 1.45
N VAL A 22 4.88 -6.33 2.07
CA VAL A 22 3.83 -7.32 1.81
C VAL A 22 3.14 -7.66 3.12
N VAL A 23 1.80 -7.64 3.13
CA VAL A 23 1.02 -8.02 4.32
C VAL A 23 0.05 -9.16 4.02
N ARG A 24 0.09 -10.18 4.88
CA ARG A 24 -0.74 -11.38 4.84
C ARG A 24 -1.32 -11.66 6.23
N GLY A 25 -2.59 -11.36 6.44
CA GLY A 25 -3.21 -11.39 7.76
C GLY A 25 -2.47 -10.44 8.71
N ARG A 26 -1.77 -11.02 9.69
CA ARG A 26 -0.92 -10.28 10.63
C ARG A 26 0.57 -10.31 10.28
N GLU A 27 0.95 -11.08 9.29
CA GLU A 27 2.34 -11.20 8.87
C GLU A 27 2.69 -10.00 7.99
N LEU A 28 3.72 -9.26 8.37
CA LEU A 28 4.29 -8.17 7.59
C LEU A 28 5.71 -8.54 7.19
N LYS A 29 6.01 -8.45 5.89
CA LYS A 29 7.36 -8.64 5.35
C LYS A 29 7.82 -7.39 4.64
N ILE A 30 8.99 -6.90 5.00
CA ILE A 30 9.66 -5.77 4.34
C ILE A 30 10.87 -6.32 3.60
N HIS A 31 10.80 -6.32 2.28
CA HIS A 31 11.93 -6.57 1.40
C HIS A 31 12.60 -5.24 1.11
N ARG A 32 13.84 -5.04 1.55
CA ARG A 32 14.62 -3.85 1.25
C ARG A 32 15.77 -4.21 0.32
N SER A 33 15.86 -3.48 -0.78
CA SER A 33 16.97 -3.55 -1.72
C SER A 33 17.51 -2.14 -1.90
N ASP A 34 18.81 -1.94 -1.68
CA ASP A 34 19.47 -0.71 -2.10
C ASP A 34 20.07 -0.96 -3.49
N PRO A 35 19.42 -0.51 -4.57
CA PRO A 35 19.98 -0.68 -5.89
C PRO A 35 21.26 0.15 -5.97
N GLY A 36 22.42 -0.52 -5.87
CA GLY A 36 23.72 0.12 -5.97
C GLY A 36 23.80 1.00 -7.21
N ARG A 37 23.95 2.32 -7.02
CA ARG A 37 24.13 3.24 -8.14
C ARG A 37 25.48 2.96 -8.80
N PRO A 38 25.53 2.69 -10.12
CA PRO A 38 26.79 2.43 -10.79
C PRO A 38 27.64 3.70 -10.81
N ASN A 39 28.86 3.63 -10.27
CA ASN A 39 29.88 4.66 -10.45
C ASN A 39 30.50 4.62 -11.86
N ASP A 40 30.34 3.51 -12.60
CA ASP A 40 30.83 3.32 -13.96
C ASP A 40 29.86 2.41 -14.76
N PRO A 41 29.18 2.92 -15.81
CA PRO A 41 28.21 2.16 -16.60
C PRO A 41 28.83 1.02 -17.44
N THR A 42 30.16 0.91 -17.52
CA THR A 42 30.85 -0.13 -18.31
C THR A 42 31.17 -1.41 -17.51
N ARG A 43 30.96 -1.41 -16.19
CA ARG A 43 31.31 -2.53 -15.27
C ARG A 43 30.10 -3.31 -14.73
N TYR A 44 29.07 -3.46 -15.55
CA TYR A 44 27.80 -4.10 -15.17
C TYR A 44 27.98 -5.55 -14.65
N ALA A 45 28.96 -6.29 -15.18
CA ALA A 45 29.19 -7.69 -14.86
C ALA A 45 29.79 -7.94 -13.45
N THR A 46 30.33 -6.92 -12.80
CA THR A 46 30.95 -7.04 -11.46
C THR A 46 30.09 -6.43 -10.34
N MET A 47 28.84 -6.10 -10.64
CA MET A 47 27.94 -5.49 -9.67
C MET A 47 27.50 -6.53 -8.64
N GLN A 48 28.02 -6.41 -7.42
CA GLN A 48 27.34 -6.98 -6.25
C GLN A 48 26.28 -5.96 -5.82
N ALA A 49 25.00 -6.31 -5.95
CA ALA A 49 23.97 -5.64 -5.18
C ALA A 49 24.34 -5.79 -3.69
N GLU A 50 24.10 -4.76 -2.87
CA GLU A 50 24.13 -4.96 -1.43
C GLU A 50 23.13 -6.06 -1.06
N GLU A 51 23.42 -6.79 0.03
CA GLU A 51 22.61 -7.93 0.45
C GLU A 51 21.17 -7.48 0.71
N ASP A 52 20.23 -8.03 -0.07
CA ASP A 52 18.81 -7.79 0.15
C ASP A 52 18.47 -8.15 1.60
N SER A 53 17.84 -7.24 2.33
CA SER A 53 17.41 -7.51 3.70
C SER A 53 15.91 -7.77 3.73
N VAL A 54 15.53 -8.80 4.48
CA VAL A 54 14.14 -9.15 4.75
C VAL A 54 13.90 -8.99 6.24
N VAL A 55 12.93 -8.15 6.59
CA VAL A 55 12.43 -8.01 7.95
C VAL A 55 11.04 -8.63 8.00
N GLU A 56 10.84 -9.54 8.95
CA GLU A 56 9.54 -10.15 9.23
C GLU A 56 9.03 -9.66 10.58
N GLU A 57 7.81 -9.13 10.59
CA GLU A 57 7.13 -8.61 11.77
C GLU A 57 5.72 -9.20 11.87
N THR A 58 5.20 -9.24 13.10
CA THR A 58 3.79 -9.56 13.36
C THR A 58 3.07 -8.30 13.79
N LEU A 59 2.03 -7.92 13.05
CA LEU A 59 1.18 -6.79 13.37
C LEU A 59 0.40 -7.07 14.66
N GLU A 60 0.57 -6.18 15.64
CA GLU A 60 -0.15 -6.21 16.90
C GLU A 60 -1.39 -5.30 16.87
N GLY A 61 -2.32 -5.54 17.79
CA GLY A 61 -3.54 -4.73 17.93
C GLY A 61 -4.57 -4.94 16.83
N ALA A 62 -5.40 -3.91 16.61
CA ALA A 62 -6.41 -3.88 15.56
C ALA A 62 -5.75 -3.45 14.23
N ILE A 63 -5.64 -4.39 13.28
CA ILE A 63 -4.95 -4.19 11.99
C ILE A 63 -5.50 -2.99 11.21
N TYR A 64 -6.80 -2.73 11.35
CA TYR A 64 -7.50 -1.64 10.68
C TYR A 64 -7.82 -0.45 11.61
N GLY A 65 -7.21 -0.42 12.80
CA GLY A 65 -7.46 0.61 13.81
C GLY A 65 -8.79 0.43 14.56
N ASP A 66 -9.15 1.44 15.36
CA ASP A 66 -10.45 1.54 16.03
C ASP A 66 -11.42 2.33 15.16
N GLU A 67 -12.53 1.72 14.75
CA GLU A 67 -13.53 2.40 13.91
C GLU A 67 -14.18 3.60 14.60
N HIS A 68 -14.09 3.71 15.93
CA HIS A 68 -14.69 4.80 16.70
C HIS A 68 -13.82 6.05 16.79
N GLU A 69 -12.53 5.98 16.42
CA GLU A 69 -11.62 7.14 16.42
C GLU A 69 -12.15 8.28 15.54
N ILE A 70 -12.89 7.95 14.47
CA ILE A 70 -13.50 8.95 13.59
C ILE A 70 -14.47 9.87 14.33
N TYR A 71 -15.25 9.33 15.28
CA TYR A 71 -16.20 10.12 16.06
C TYR A 71 -15.48 11.06 17.02
N ALA A 72 -14.39 10.60 17.63
CA ALA A 72 -13.57 11.45 18.48
C ALA A 72 -12.94 12.60 17.67
N GLY A 73 -12.43 12.31 16.47
CA GLY A 73 -11.90 13.30 15.54
C GLY A 73 -12.92 14.34 15.12
N VAL A 74 -14.11 13.91 14.67
CA VAL A 74 -15.20 14.81 14.28
C VAL A 74 -15.69 15.65 15.45
N ALA A 75 -15.81 15.07 16.65
CA ALA A 75 -16.24 15.80 17.84
C ALA A 75 -15.24 16.91 18.22
N ARG A 76 -13.92 16.68 18.09
CA ARG A 76 -12.89 17.73 18.28
C ARG A 76 -13.05 18.85 17.25
N ALA A 77 -13.24 18.51 15.98
CA ALA A 77 -13.42 19.49 14.92
C ALA A 77 -14.66 20.38 15.14
N ILE A 78 -15.79 19.79 15.55
CA ILE A 78 -17.02 20.55 15.90
C ILE A 78 -16.78 21.53 17.05
N ARG A 79 -15.92 21.18 18.01
CA ARG A 79 -15.54 22.07 19.12
C ARG A 79 -14.48 23.12 18.74
N GLY A 80 -13.96 23.09 17.52
CA GLY A 80 -12.87 23.97 17.07
C GLY A 80 -11.50 23.58 17.62
N GLU A 81 -11.34 22.35 18.12
CA GLU A 81 -10.11 21.82 18.73
C GLU A 81 -9.18 21.13 17.72
N GLY A 82 -9.46 21.28 16.42
CA GLY A 82 -8.70 20.66 15.34
C GLY A 82 -9.49 20.62 14.05
N GLU A 83 -8.95 19.94 13.05
CA GLU A 83 -9.58 19.75 11.75
C GLU A 83 -10.28 18.40 11.68
N VAL A 84 -11.23 18.27 10.75
CA VAL A 84 -11.85 16.98 10.42
C VAL A 84 -10.74 16.05 9.88
N PRO A 85 -10.68 14.77 10.28
CA PRO A 85 -9.57 13.88 9.93
C PRO A 85 -9.51 13.47 8.45
N PHE A 86 -10.39 14.01 7.61
CA PHE A 86 -10.45 13.81 6.16
C PHE A 86 -11.06 15.05 5.52
N SER A 87 -10.65 15.37 4.29
CA SER A 87 -11.24 16.48 3.54
C SER A 87 -12.43 16.03 2.70
N THR A 88 -13.28 16.97 2.31
CA THR A 88 -14.34 16.72 1.32
C THR A 88 -13.77 16.41 -0.06
N ASP A 89 -12.57 16.91 -0.35
CA ASP A 89 -11.89 16.69 -1.62
C ASP A 89 -11.42 15.23 -1.73
N ASP A 90 -10.87 14.66 -0.65
CA ASP A 90 -10.51 13.23 -0.58
C ASP A 90 -11.76 12.34 -0.79
N ALA A 91 -12.88 12.71 -0.15
CA ALA A 91 -14.13 11.96 -0.28
C ALA A 91 -14.67 11.99 -1.73
N LEU A 92 -14.57 13.14 -2.39
CA LEU A 92 -14.95 13.29 -3.80
C LEU A 92 -14.03 12.48 -4.71
N GLU A 93 -12.72 12.51 -4.47
CA GLU A 93 -11.73 11.77 -5.24
C GLU A 93 -11.99 10.26 -5.16
N VAL A 94 -12.17 9.71 -3.95
CA VAL A 94 -12.52 8.29 -3.76
C VAL A 94 -13.82 7.94 -4.45
N SER A 95 -14.83 8.82 -4.38
CA SER A 95 -16.12 8.60 -5.04
C SER A 95 -15.97 8.48 -6.57
N ARG A 96 -15.16 9.35 -7.18
CA ARG A 96 -14.85 9.30 -8.62
C ARG A 96 -14.09 8.03 -9.01
N ILE A 97 -13.13 7.60 -8.17
CA ILE A 97 -12.40 6.35 -8.38
C ILE A 97 -13.35 5.16 -8.38
N LEU A 98 -14.26 5.07 -7.39
CA LEU A 98 -15.22 3.97 -7.29
C LEU A 98 -16.20 3.94 -8.46
N GLU A 99 -16.63 5.11 -8.94
CA GLU A 99 -17.44 5.22 -10.15
C GLU A 99 -16.65 4.77 -11.39
N ALA A 100 -15.40 5.20 -11.55
CA ALA A 100 -14.54 4.78 -12.66
C ALA A 100 -14.28 3.27 -12.66
N ILE A 101 -14.10 2.65 -11.49
CA ILE A 101 -13.96 1.19 -11.34
C ILE A 101 -15.24 0.49 -11.83
N ARG A 102 -16.42 0.99 -11.44
CA ARG A 102 -17.70 0.41 -11.87
C ARG A 102 -17.86 0.47 -13.39
N ILE A 103 -17.64 1.65 -13.98
CA ILE A 103 -17.72 1.84 -15.44
C ILE A 103 -16.69 0.96 -16.16
N SER A 104 -15.45 0.91 -15.65
CA SER A 104 -14.38 0.08 -16.21
C SER A 104 -14.77 -1.39 -16.25
N ASN A 105 -15.37 -1.90 -15.17
CA ASN A 105 -15.86 -3.27 -15.09
C ASN A 105 -16.99 -3.54 -16.08
N ASP A 106 -17.99 -2.65 -16.15
CA ASP A 106 -19.19 -2.86 -16.94
C ASP A 106 -18.92 -2.73 -18.46
N GLU A 107 -18.00 -1.85 -18.84
CA GLU A 107 -17.66 -1.57 -20.24
C GLU A 107 -16.36 -2.24 -20.71
N ASN A 108 -15.64 -2.91 -19.80
CA ASN A 108 -14.36 -3.56 -20.04
C ASN A 108 -13.32 -2.63 -20.72
N ARG A 109 -13.19 -1.39 -20.20
CA ARG A 109 -12.24 -0.40 -20.71
C ARG A 109 -11.60 0.41 -19.60
N VAL A 110 -10.42 0.97 -19.87
CA VAL A 110 -9.78 1.93 -18.97
C VAL A 110 -10.58 3.23 -18.92
N VAL A 111 -10.82 3.73 -17.71
CA VAL A 111 -11.45 5.03 -17.43
C VAL A 111 -10.40 5.95 -16.82
N ALA A 112 -10.10 7.06 -17.48
CA ALA A 112 -9.17 8.05 -16.96
C ALA A 112 -9.87 8.91 -15.89
N LEU A 113 -9.17 9.15 -14.78
CA LEU A 113 -9.59 10.11 -13.76
C LEU A 113 -9.08 11.49 -14.19
N THR A 114 -9.98 12.47 -14.24
CA THR A 114 -9.70 13.88 -14.57
C THR A 114 -10.06 14.80 -13.43
#